data_AF-A0A532US98-F1
#
_entry.id   AF-A0A532US98-F1
#
_cell.length_a   1.000
_cell.length_b   1.000
_cell.length_c   1.000
_cell.angle_alpha   90.00
_cell.angle_beta   90.00
_cell.angle_gamma   90.00
#
_symmetry.space_group_name_H-M   'P 1'
#
loop_
_entity.id
_entity.type
_entity.pdbx_description
1 polymer ?
#
loop_
_entity_poly.entity_id
_entity_poly.type
_entity_poly.pdbx_seq_one_letter_code
_entity_poly.pdbx_strand_id
1 'polypeptide(L)'
;MSPCLDAAHISLPRIKVAVVIDFDSIRITPPVTDLANGMLRFSIVGGRPDPIDWPDYFDQDKLLQFLAGYRNVIQLNENTLNSLLDLMIETMIAEAILTIATTGFFGRFHGTDFLQMIRRKA
;
A
#
# COMPACT_ATOMS: atom_id res chain seq x y z
N MET A 1 12.77 -40.89 -34.86
CA MET A 1 12.94 -41.09 -33.41
C MET A 1 13.60 -39.82 -32.89
N SER A 2 12.79 -38.89 -32.38
CA SER A 2 13.23 -37.60 -31.82
C SER A 2 12.60 -37.48 -30.43
N PRO A 3 13.31 -36.98 -29.40
CA PRO A 3 12.82 -37.07 -28.04
C PRO A 3 11.76 -36.01 -27.76
N CYS A 4 10.69 -36.46 -27.09
CA CYS A 4 9.66 -35.64 -26.47
C CYS A 4 10.31 -34.84 -25.32
N LEU A 5 10.38 -33.51 -25.45
CA LEU A 5 10.67 -32.62 -24.33
C LEU A 5 9.32 -32.23 -23.73
N ASP A 6 8.82 -33.05 -22.80
CA ASP A 6 7.74 -32.66 -21.91
C ASP A 6 8.24 -31.54 -21.01
N ALA A 7 7.86 -30.31 -21.34
CA ALA A 7 8.01 -29.18 -20.44
C ALA A 7 7.16 -29.43 -19.20
N ALA A 8 7.81 -29.84 -18.11
CA ALA A 8 7.18 -29.92 -16.80
C ALA A 8 6.67 -28.51 -16.42
N HIS A 9 5.37 -28.29 -16.59
CA HIS A 9 4.66 -27.16 -16.00
C HIS A 9 4.71 -27.31 -14.48
N ILE A 10 5.73 -26.73 -13.86
CA ILE A 10 5.78 -26.55 -12.41
C ILE A 10 4.74 -25.48 -12.06
N SER A 11 3.52 -25.93 -11.77
CA SER A 11 2.50 -25.09 -11.14
C SER A 11 2.94 -24.85 -9.69
N LEU A 12 3.57 -23.70 -9.42
CA LEU A 12 3.81 -23.27 -8.05
C LEU A 12 2.44 -23.15 -7.34
N PRO A 13 2.30 -23.68 -6.11
CA PRO A 13 1.05 -23.56 -5.36
C PRO A 13 0.71 -22.08 -5.19
N ARG A 14 -0.53 -21.72 -5.53
CA ARG A 14 -1.05 -20.36 -5.39
C ARG A 14 -0.94 -19.95 -3.92
N ILE A 15 -0.06 -19.00 -3.62
CA ILE A 15 0.08 -18.46 -2.26
C ILE A 15 -1.29 -17.89 -1.86
N LYS A 16 -1.88 -18.42 -0.78
CA LYS A 16 -3.15 -17.96 -0.23
C LYS A 16 -2.87 -17.23 1.09
N VAL A 17 -3.51 -16.08 1.28
CA VAL A 17 -3.57 -15.41 2.58
C VAL A 17 -4.32 -16.32 3.55
N ALA A 18 -3.69 -16.69 4.66
CA ALA A 18 -4.23 -17.66 5.62
C ALA A 18 -4.85 -17.02 6.86
N VAL A 19 -4.29 -15.89 7.33
CA VAL A 19 -4.70 -15.22 8.57
C VAL A 19 -4.33 -13.74 8.53
N VAL A 20 -5.14 -12.90 9.16
CA VAL A 20 -4.82 -11.52 9.51
C VAL A 20 -4.52 -11.49 11.00
N ILE A 21 -3.41 -10.86 11.40
CA ILE A 21 -2.91 -10.81 12.79
C ILE A 21 -2.69 -9.36 13.21
N ASP A 22 -2.35 -9.15 14.49
CA ASP A 22 -2.02 -7.85 15.08
C ASP A 22 -3.19 -6.84 15.05
N PHE A 23 -4.21 -7.12 15.86
CA PHE A 23 -5.41 -6.27 15.99
C PHE A 23 -5.32 -5.23 17.11
N ASP A 24 -4.14 -5.02 17.71
CA ASP A 24 -3.96 -4.09 18.84
C ASP A 24 -4.23 -2.63 18.46
N SER A 25 -4.23 -2.32 17.16
CA SER A 25 -4.53 -1.01 16.59
C SER A 25 -5.94 -0.89 15.97
N ILE A 26 -6.85 -1.84 16.21
CA ILE A 26 -8.20 -1.82 15.63
C ILE A 26 -8.99 -0.58 16.08
N ARG A 27 -9.73 0.03 15.16
CA ARG A 27 -10.59 1.19 15.41
C ARG A 27 -11.93 0.99 14.72
N ILE A 28 -12.99 1.55 15.32
CA ILE A 28 -14.30 1.63 14.66
C ILE A 28 -14.23 2.73 13.60
N THR A 29 -14.01 2.33 12.35
CA THR A 29 -13.94 3.23 11.18
C THR A 29 -14.59 2.58 9.96
N PRO A 30 -14.97 3.35 8.93
CA PRO A 30 -15.50 2.78 7.69
C PRO A 30 -14.47 1.85 7.02
N PRO A 31 -14.82 0.64 6.55
CA PRO A 31 -13.86 -0.32 5.98
C PRO A 31 -13.00 0.18 4.81
N VAL A 32 -13.42 1.26 4.14
CA VAL A 32 -12.63 1.92 3.09
C VAL A 32 -11.31 2.48 3.62
N THR A 33 -11.22 2.84 4.90
CA THR A 33 -9.97 3.32 5.51
C THR A 33 -8.91 2.23 5.52
N ASP A 34 -9.27 1.00 5.90
CA ASP A 34 -8.40 -0.17 5.88
C ASP A 34 -8.00 -0.55 4.45
N LEU A 35 -8.94 -0.45 3.50
CA LEU A 35 -8.67 -0.66 2.07
C LEU A 35 -7.63 0.35 1.56
N ALA A 36 -7.82 1.64 1.83
CA ALA A 36 -6.89 2.69 1.43
C ALA A 36 -5.51 2.50 2.07
N ASN A 37 -5.45 2.18 3.37
CA ASN A 37 -4.20 1.90 4.06
C ASN A 37 -3.49 0.66 3.47
N GLY A 38 -4.23 -0.42 3.19
CA GLY A 38 -3.71 -1.59 2.50
C GLY A 38 -3.13 -1.25 1.13
N MET A 39 -3.90 -0.54 0.29
CA MET A 39 -3.44 -0.09 -1.03
C MET A 39 -2.16 0.74 -0.94
N LEU A 40 -2.09 1.68 0.00
CA LEU A 40 -0.89 2.49 0.28
C LEU A 40 0.31 1.59 0.63
N ARG A 41 0.19 0.72 1.62
CA ARG A 41 1.31 -0.10 2.12
C ARG A 41 1.86 -1.05 1.05
N PHE A 42 1.00 -1.59 0.19
CA PHE A 42 1.43 -2.48 -0.89
C PHE A 42 2.01 -1.73 -2.11
N SER A 43 1.57 -0.51 -2.37
CA SER A 43 1.94 0.22 -3.59
C SER A 43 3.01 1.29 -3.39
N ILE A 44 3.32 1.69 -2.15
CA ILE A 44 4.36 2.70 -1.90
C ILE A 44 5.73 2.19 -2.39
N VAL A 45 6.37 2.99 -3.25
CA VAL A 45 7.70 2.69 -3.77
C VAL A 45 8.73 3.42 -2.92
N GLY A 46 9.37 2.66 -2.03
CA GLY A 46 10.50 3.12 -1.24
C GLY A 46 11.82 2.48 -1.67
N GLY A 47 12.72 2.27 -0.70
CA GLY A 47 13.94 1.48 -0.88
C GLY A 47 15.19 2.28 -1.23
N ARG A 48 15.05 3.58 -1.52
CA ARG A 48 16.21 4.49 -1.52
C ARG A 48 16.51 4.99 -0.10
N PRO A 49 17.77 5.34 0.20
CA PRO A 49 18.18 5.73 1.55
C PRO A 49 17.39 6.91 2.11
N ASP A 50 17.06 7.88 1.26
CA ASP A 50 16.37 9.12 1.63
C ASP A 50 14.95 9.18 1.01
N PRO A 51 13.89 9.45 1.80
CA PRO A 51 12.54 9.69 1.29
C PRO A 51 12.46 10.78 0.21
N ILE A 52 13.37 11.75 0.20
CA ILE A 52 13.38 12.80 -0.83
C ILE A 52 13.66 12.24 -2.22
N ASP A 53 14.37 11.11 -2.29
CA ASP A 53 14.69 10.44 -3.55
C ASP A 53 13.63 9.43 -3.97
N TRP A 54 12.64 9.16 -3.13
CA TRP A 54 11.59 8.21 -3.46
C TRP A 54 10.77 8.75 -4.63
N PRO A 55 10.43 7.89 -5.61
CA PRO A 55 9.62 8.30 -6.74
C PRO A 55 8.31 8.92 -6.27
N ASP A 56 7.77 9.86 -7.03
CA ASP A 56 6.48 10.51 -6.78
C ASP A 56 5.29 9.57 -7.06
N TYR A 57 5.44 8.58 -7.93
CA TYR A 57 4.40 7.60 -8.23
C TYR A 57 4.24 6.47 -7.19
N PHE A 58 3.07 5.85 -7.19
CA PHE A 58 2.84 4.53 -6.58
C PHE A 58 3.06 3.43 -7.62
N ASP A 59 3.39 2.23 -7.18
CA ASP A 59 3.41 1.04 -8.03
C ASP A 59 1.98 0.73 -8.50
N GLN A 60 1.67 1.15 -9.72
CA GLN A 60 0.34 1.07 -10.30
C GLN A 60 -0.15 -0.37 -10.43
N ASP A 61 0.74 -1.30 -10.80
CA ASP A 61 0.40 -2.71 -10.97
C ASP A 61 -0.02 -3.33 -9.63
N LYS A 62 0.73 -3.05 -8.56
CA LYS A 62 0.36 -3.51 -7.21
C LYS A 62 -0.95 -2.90 -6.73
N LEU A 63 -1.16 -1.61 -6.98
CA LEU A 63 -2.39 -0.90 -6.59
C LEU A 63 -3.62 -1.53 -7.28
N LEU A 64 -3.55 -1.71 -8.59
CA LEU A 64 -4.64 -2.30 -9.38
C LEU A 64 -4.89 -3.77 -9.01
N GLN A 65 -3.85 -4.56 -8.81
CA GLN A 65 -3.99 -5.96 -8.40
C GLN A 65 -4.58 -6.10 -7.01
N PHE A 66 -4.16 -5.25 -6.05
CA PHE A 66 -4.73 -5.24 -4.70
C PHE A 66 -6.23 -4.88 -4.73
N LEU A 67 -6.58 -3.80 -5.43
CA LEU A 67 -7.96 -3.36 -5.58
C LEU A 67 -8.82 -4.41 -6.30
N ALA A 68 -8.31 -5.04 -7.36
CA ALA A 68 -9.00 -6.12 -8.06
C ALA A 68 -9.26 -7.32 -7.14
N GLY A 69 -8.28 -7.71 -6.33
CA GLY A 69 -8.41 -8.76 -5.32
C GLY A 69 -9.54 -8.47 -4.33
N TYR A 70 -9.59 -7.24 -3.80
CA TYR A 70 -10.65 -6.81 -2.88
C TYR A 70 -12.03 -6.80 -3.55
N ARG A 71 -12.13 -6.28 -4.78
CA ARG A 71 -13.38 -6.17 -5.54
C ARG A 71 -14.00 -7.51 -5.94
N ASN A 72 -13.21 -8.58 -5.96
CA ASN A 72 -13.73 -9.93 -6.17
C ASN A 72 -14.61 -10.44 -5.01
N VAL A 73 -14.52 -9.80 -3.84
CA VAL A 73 -15.28 -10.17 -2.64
C VAL A 73 -16.28 -9.09 -2.27
N ILE A 74 -15.90 -7.81 -2.36
CA ILE A 74 -16.73 -6.67 -1.95
C ILE A 74 -16.91 -5.72 -3.14
N GLN A 75 -18.16 -5.45 -3.50
CA GLN A 75 -18.46 -4.42 -4.50
C GLN A 75 -18.34 -3.03 -3.88
N LEU A 76 -17.61 -2.15 -4.56
CA LEU A 76 -17.43 -0.76 -4.18
C LEU A 76 -18.29 0.12 -5.08
N ASN A 77 -18.95 1.12 -4.50
CA ASN A 77 -19.64 2.15 -5.28
C ASN A 77 -18.62 3.17 -5.83
N GLU A 78 -19.06 4.01 -6.76
CA GLU A 78 -18.21 5.00 -7.43
C GLU A 78 -17.63 6.03 -6.45
N ASN A 79 -18.40 6.52 -5.48
CA ASN A 79 -17.93 7.48 -4.50
C ASN A 79 -16.76 6.92 -3.68
N THR A 80 -16.87 5.66 -3.26
CA THR A 80 -15.81 4.96 -2.54
C THR A 80 -14.58 4.80 -3.40
N LEU A 81 -14.72 4.43 -4.69
CA LEU A 81 -13.58 4.30 -5.60
C LEU A 81 -12.88 5.64 -5.80
N ASN A 82 -13.65 6.71 -6.00
CA ASN A 82 -13.14 8.06 -6.23
C ASN A 82 -12.41 8.62 -5.01
N SER A 83 -12.77 8.20 -3.79
CA SER A 83 -12.12 8.66 -2.55
C SER A 83 -10.86 7.89 -2.17
N LEU A 84 -10.51 6.79 -2.86
CA LEU A 84 -9.41 5.91 -2.41
C LEU A 84 -8.06 6.61 -2.40
N LEU A 85 -7.73 7.39 -3.43
CA LEU A 85 -6.45 8.11 -3.49
C LEU A 85 -6.37 9.17 -2.40
N ASP A 86 -7.45 9.94 -2.18
CA ASP A 86 -7.50 10.93 -1.10
C ASP A 86 -7.30 10.28 0.28
N LEU A 87 -7.95 9.14 0.52
CA LEU A 87 -7.81 8.39 1.77
C LEU A 87 -6.41 7.76 1.93
N MET A 88 -5.74 7.39 0.85
CA MET A 88 -4.34 6.93 0.89
C MET A 88 -3.42 8.07 1.34
N ILE A 89 -3.59 9.28 0.78
CA ILE A 89 -2.83 10.46 1.17
C ILE A 89 -3.15 10.87 2.62
N GLU A 90 -4.42 10.86 3.01
CA GLU A 90 -4.84 11.11 4.40
C GLU A 90 -4.14 10.14 5.36
N THR A 91 -4.09 8.85 5.02
CA THR A 91 -3.42 7.82 5.82
C THR A 91 -1.93 8.13 5.97
N MET A 92 -1.22 8.51 4.88
CA MET A 92 0.20 8.88 4.95
C MET A 92 0.44 10.04 5.91
N ILE A 93 -0.40 11.08 5.84
CA ILE A 93 -0.29 12.26 6.69
C ILE A 93 -0.58 11.87 8.15
N ALA A 94 -1.68 11.15 8.40
CA ALA A 94 -2.12 10.77 9.73
C ALA A 94 -1.11 9.89 10.47
N GLU A 95 -0.47 8.94 9.77
CA GLU A 95 0.56 8.09 10.36
C GLU A 95 1.83 8.87 10.70
N ALA A 96 2.20 9.87 9.88
CA ALA A 96 3.47 10.58 10.05
C ALA A 96 3.39 11.76 11.02
N ILE A 97 2.28 12.50 11.02
CA ILE A 97 2.25 13.87 11.55
C ILE A 97 2.49 13.94 13.05
N LEU A 98 1.94 13.02 13.86
CA LEU A 98 2.06 13.08 15.31
C LEU A 98 3.50 12.82 15.76
N THR A 99 4.15 11.82 15.17
CA THR A 99 5.55 11.49 15.47
C THR A 99 6.47 12.62 15.04
N ILE A 100 6.26 13.20 13.85
CA ILE A 100 7.04 14.33 13.36
C ILE A 100 6.83 15.57 14.22
N ALA A 101 5.59 15.90 14.59
CA ALA A 101 5.30 17.05 15.44
C ALA A 101 5.95 16.91 16.82
N THR A 102 6.06 15.68 17.34
CA THR A 102 6.62 15.42 18.66
C THR A 102 8.15 15.37 18.65
N THR A 103 8.75 14.79 17.60
CA THR A 103 10.18 14.44 17.61
C THR A 103 11.00 15.21 16.58
N GLY A 104 10.37 15.79 15.57
CA GLY A 104 11.01 16.31 14.36
C GLY A 104 11.34 15.23 13.32
N PHE A 105 11.08 13.95 13.59
CA PHE A 105 11.46 12.82 12.74
C PHE A 105 10.31 11.83 12.51
N PHE A 106 10.43 11.03 11.46
CA PHE A 106 9.63 9.82 11.25
C PHE A 106 10.56 8.62 11.10
N GLY A 107 10.62 7.78 12.14
CA GLY A 107 11.67 6.77 12.26
C GLY A 107 13.05 7.44 12.28
N ARG A 108 13.87 7.13 11.27
CA ARG A 108 15.22 7.72 11.10
C ARG A 108 15.28 8.93 10.17
N PHE A 109 14.16 9.31 9.57
CA PHE A 109 14.12 10.35 8.54
C PHE A 109 13.74 11.69 9.14
N HIS A 110 14.39 12.76 8.69
CA HIS A 110 14.01 14.11 9.08
C HIS A 110 12.57 14.37 8.62
N GLY A 111 11.74 14.92 9.51
CA GLY A 111 10.31 15.04 9.28
C GLY A 111 9.98 15.90 8.05
N THR A 112 10.79 16.91 7.78
CA THR A 112 10.66 17.76 6.58
C THR A 112 10.76 16.95 5.29
N ASP A 113 11.70 16.02 5.21
CA ASP A 113 12.01 15.27 3.99
C ASP A 113 10.93 14.22 3.75
N PHE A 114 10.43 13.63 4.83
CA PHE A 114 9.29 12.72 4.80
C PHE A 114 8.00 13.43 4.37
N LEU A 115 7.70 14.61 4.91
CA LEU A 115 6.53 15.41 4.52
C LEU A 115 6.63 15.90 3.07
N GLN A 116 7.84 16.28 2.61
CA GLN A 116 8.07 16.62 1.20
C GLN A 116 7.83 15.42 0.28
N MET A 117 8.23 14.21 0.70
CA MET A 117 7.92 12.98 -0.02
C MET A 117 6.41 12.78 -0.16
N ILE A 118 5.64 12.90 0.93
CA ILE A 118 4.17 12.80 0.88
C ILE A 118 3.58 13.83 -0.09
N ARG A 119 4.04 15.08 -0.01
CA ARG A 119 3.56 16.17 -0.87
C ARG A 119 3.77 15.90 -2.37
N ARG A 120 4.80 15.16 -2.76
CA ARG A 120 5.02 14.82 -4.18
C ARG A 120 4.02 13.77 -4.71
N LYS A 121 3.36 13.03 -3.82
CA LYS A 121 2.41 11.96 -4.18
C LYS A 121 0.95 12.41 -4.21
N ALA A 122 0.66 13.55 -3.59
CA ALA A 122 -0.66 14.18 -3.52
C ALA A 122 -0.86 15.12 -4.73
#